data_AF-A0A077MC65-F1
#
_entry.id   AF-A0A077MC65-F1
#
_cell.length_a   1.000
_cell.length_b   1.000
_cell.length_c   1.000
_cell.angle_alpha   90.00
_cell.angle_beta   90.00
_cell.angle_gamma   90.00
#
_symmetry.space_group_name_H-M   'P 1'
#
loop_
_entity.id
_entity.type
_entity.pdbx_description
1 polymer ?
#
loop_
_entity_poly.entity_id
_entity_poly.type
_entity_poly.pdbx_seq_one_letter_code
_entity_poly.pdbx_strand_id
1 'polypeptide(L)'
;MTKPKPRQDPQRTYGYLELADLIEQQLGIRPSLSTLRSAAARPADPALSARLTTGMPQPLPPHTKPARFDADAIDDWLDHHPLLTHRIRDQRLRDLTTAVGHGDTNAIPHAVARARKAGASWSAITTALQAGGWPHGRTWAYRIYKDTQA
;
A
#
# COMPACT_ATOMS: atom_id res chain seq x y z
N MET A 1 28.59 -35.64 3.31
CA MET A 1 28.24 -34.28 3.78
C MET A 1 26.77 -34.04 3.53
N THR A 2 25.94 -34.23 4.55
CA THR A 2 24.48 -34.11 4.46
C THR A 2 24.10 -32.63 4.54
N LYS A 3 23.48 -32.07 3.50
CA LYS A 3 22.95 -30.70 3.52
C LYS A 3 21.90 -30.59 4.64
N PRO A 4 21.94 -29.55 5.49
CA PRO A 4 20.91 -29.35 6.50
C PRO A 4 19.57 -29.04 5.83
N LYS A 5 18.54 -29.81 6.18
CA LYS A 5 17.14 -29.59 5.81
C LYS A 5 16.69 -28.27 6.44
N PRO A 6 16.14 -27.30 5.68
CA PRO A 6 15.57 -26.11 6.28
C PRO A 6 14.45 -26.55 7.23
N ARG A 7 14.47 -26.04 8.47
CA ARG A 7 13.34 -26.17 9.38
C ARG A 7 12.16 -25.50 8.69
N GLN A 8 11.19 -26.29 8.26
CA GLN A 8 9.88 -25.77 7.92
C GLN A 8 9.27 -25.34 9.25
N ASP A 9 9.27 -24.04 9.51
CA ASP A 9 8.23 -23.49 10.38
C ASP A 9 6.88 -24.00 9.86
N PRO A 10 5.93 -24.37 10.74
CA PRO A 10 4.63 -24.85 10.29
C PRO A 10 4.06 -23.79 9.34
N GLN A 11 3.88 -24.17 8.08
CA GLN A 11 3.49 -23.26 7.00
C GLN A 11 2.22 -22.53 7.45
N ARG A 12 2.37 -21.25 7.78
CA ARG A 12 1.27 -20.43 8.29
C ARG A 12 0.31 -20.23 7.14
N THR A 13 -0.98 -20.49 7.38
CA THR A 13 -2.01 -20.35 6.34
C THR A 13 -3.14 -19.47 6.80
N TYR A 14 -3.70 -18.68 5.88
CA TYR A 14 -4.94 -17.93 6.12
C TYR A 14 -6.14 -18.62 5.46
N GLY A 15 -7.28 -18.59 6.12
CA GLY A 15 -8.59 -18.83 5.52
C GLY A 15 -9.21 -17.53 4.98
N TYR A 16 -10.36 -17.62 4.33
CA TYR A 16 -11.03 -16.44 3.73
C TYR A 16 -11.42 -15.35 4.74
N LEU A 17 -11.79 -15.72 5.97
CA LEU A 17 -12.15 -14.75 7.01
C LEU A 17 -10.91 -13.95 7.44
N GLU A 18 -9.83 -14.66 7.78
CA GLU A 18 -8.55 -14.06 8.17
C GLU A 18 -8.00 -13.17 7.05
N LEU A 19 -8.09 -13.63 5.80
CA LEU A 19 -7.72 -12.83 4.63
C LEU A 19 -8.55 -11.54 4.51
N ALA A 20 -9.86 -11.60 4.75
CA ALA A 20 -10.71 -10.41 4.71
C ALA A 20 -10.35 -9.41 5.82
N ASP A 21 -10.04 -9.89 7.03
CA ASP A 21 -9.60 -9.05 8.14
C ASP A 21 -8.25 -8.40 7.87
N LEU A 22 -7.28 -9.13 7.29
CA LEU A 22 -5.98 -8.59 6.89
C LEU A 22 -6.10 -7.51 5.82
N ILE A 23 -6.92 -7.74 4.80
CA ILE A 23 -7.19 -6.74 3.75
C ILE A 23 -7.85 -5.50 4.36
N GLU A 24 -8.79 -5.66 5.28
CA GLU A 24 -9.40 -4.53 5.99
C GLU A 24 -8.37 -3.76 6.83
N GLN A 25 -7.53 -4.47 7.59
CA GLN A 25 -6.51 -3.86 8.44
C GLN A 25 -5.51 -3.04 7.61
N GLN A 26 -5.01 -3.59 6.51
CA GLN A 26 -3.93 -3.00 5.74
C GLN A 26 -4.44 -2.00 4.69
N LEU A 27 -5.50 -2.36 3.97
CA LEU A 27 -6.06 -1.53 2.89
C LEU A 27 -7.22 -0.63 3.37
N GLY A 28 -7.80 -0.90 4.54
CA GLY A 28 -8.88 -0.09 5.13
C GLY A 28 -10.26 -0.38 4.54
N ILE A 29 -10.38 -1.40 3.68
CA ILE A 29 -11.60 -1.77 2.98
C ILE A 29 -11.81 -3.27 3.16
N ARG A 30 -12.92 -3.67 3.79
CA ARG A 30 -13.24 -5.09 3.99
C ARG A 30 -13.83 -5.71 2.72
N PRO A 31 -13.21 -6.73 2.11
CA PRO A 31 -13.82 -7.49 1.02
C PRO A 31 -15.01 -8.32 1.50
N SER A 32 -15.96 -8.56 0.60
CA SER A 32 -16.91 -9.65 0.80
C SER A 32 -16.24 -11.01 0.56
N LEU A 33 -16.63 -12.05 1.32
CA LEU A 33 -16.12 -13.41 1.11
C LEU A 33 -16.47 -13.98 -0.27
N SER A 34 -17.58 -13.52 -0.88
CA SER A 34 -17.95 -13.90 -2.24
C SER A 34 -16.97 -13.33 -3.27
N THR A 35 -16.51 -12.10 -3.05
CA THR A 35 -15.47 -11.46 -3.86
C THR A 35 -14.16 -12.23 -3.77
N LEU A 36 -13.71 -12.60 -2.56
CA LEU A 36 -12.49 -13.39 -2.38
C LEU A 36 -12.58 -14.77 -3.03
N ARG A 37 -13.72 -15.45 -2.87
CA ARG A 37 -13.96 -16.75 -3.54
C ARG A 37 -13.93 -16.63 -5.06
N SER A 38 -14.51 -15.57 -5.61
CA SER A 38 -14.51 -15.32 -7.05
C SER A 38 -13.11 -15.03 -7.58
N ALA A 39 -12.32 -14.26 -6.83
CA ALA A 39 -10.93 -13.95 -7.15
C ALA A 39 -10.01 -15.17 -7.04
N ALA A 40 -10.23 -16.03 -6.04
CA ALA A 40 -9.49 -17.28 -5.88
C ALA A 40 -9.88 -18.36 -6.91
N ALA A 41 -11.00 -18.19 -7.62
CA ALA A 41 -11.46 -19.14 -8.63
C ALA A 41 -11.01 -18.78 -10.06
N ARG A 42 -10.50 -17.55 -10.28
CA ARG A 42 -10.12 -17.06 -11.60
C ARG A 42 -8.74 -16.40 -11.55
N PRO A 43 -7.89 -16.61 -12.56
CA PRO A 43 -6.67 -15.83 -12.72
C PRO A 43 -7.01 -14.34 -12.72
N ALA A 44 -6.17 -13.53 -12.06
CA ALA A 44 -6.36 -12.08 -12.01
C ALA A 44 -6.45 -11.50 -13.41
N ASP A 45 -7.54 -10.78 -13.70
CA ASP A 45 -7.68 -10.02 -14.95
C ASP A 45 -6.94 -8.68 -14.80
N PRO A 46 -5.84 -8.47 -15.55
CA PRO A 46 -5.05 -7.25 -15.45
C PRO A 46 -5.82 -5.99 -15.87
N ALA A 47 -6.91 -6.12 -16.65
CA ALA A 47 -7.75 -4.98 -17.06
C ALA A 47 -8.59 -4.40 -15.89
N LEU A 48 -8.66 -5.10 -14.77
CA LEU A 48 -9.42 -4.72 -13.58
C LEU A 48 -8.51 -4.23 -12.46
N SER A 49 -7.48 -3.46 -12.82
CA SER A 49 -6.35 -3.02 -11.98
C SER A 49 -6.72 -2.17 -10.75
N ALA A 50 -8.00 -1.89 -10.53
CA ALA A 50 -8.54 -1.17 -9.37
C ALA A 50 -9.31 -2.07 -8.37
N ARG A 51 -9.35 -3.40 -8.58
CA ARG A 51 -10.04 -4.31 -7.67
C ARG A 51 -9.17 -4.60 -6.45
N LEU A 52 -9.82 -4.66 -5.30
CA LEU A 52 -9.21 -5.02 -4.00
C LEU A 52 -8.47 -6.37 -4.00
N THR A 53 -8.75 -7.24 -4.97
CA THR A 53 -8.17 -8.59 -5.11
C THR A 53 -7.23 -8.70 -6.31
N THR A 54 -6.74 -7.59 -6.86
CA THR A 54 -5.83 -7.60 -8.01
C THR A 54 -4.50 -8.26 -7.63
N GLY A 55 -4.10 -9.28 -8.38
CA GLY A 55 -2.88 -10.05 -8.09
C GLY A 55 -2.97 -10.95 -6.86
N MET A 56 -4.16 -11.18 -6.31
CA MET A 56 -4.35 -12.00 -5.11
C MET A 56 -3.80 -13.42 -5.31
N PRO A 57 -2.97 -13.92 -4.37
CA PRO A 57 -2.45 -15.28 -4.39
C PRO A 57 -3.56 -16.33 -4.49
N GLN A 58 -3.26 -17.40 -5.23
CA GLN A 58 -4.16 -18.54 -5.35
C GLN A 58 -4.07 -19.44 -4.10
N PRO A 59 -5.16 -20.13 -3.73
CA PRO A 59 -5.13 -21.05 -2.60
C PRO A 59 -4.19 -22.25 -2.87
N LEU A 60 -3.54 -22.72 -1.81
CA LEU A 60 -2.60 -23.84 -1.85
C LEU A 60 -3.27 -25.12 -2.40
N PRO A 61 -2.56 -25.90 -3.24
CA PRO A 61 -2.99 -27.23 -3.65
C PRO A 61 -2.73 -28.27 -2.53
N PRO A 62 -3.56 -29.32 -2.40
CA PRO A 62 -4.84 -29.51 -3.07
C PRO A 62 -5.83 -28.43 -2.61
N HIS A 63 -6.70 -27.96 -3.51
CA HIS A 63 -7.73 -26.96 -3.22
C HIS A 63 -8.76 -27.50 -2.23
N THR A 64 -8.34 -27.56 -0.97
CA THR A 64 -9.09 -28.10 0.16
C THR A 64 -10.26 -27.19 0.47
N LYS A 65 -11.32 -27.77 1.03
CA LYS A 65 -12.44 -27.02 1.60
C LYS A 65 -12.34 -27.11 3.12
N PRO A 66 -12.20 -25.99 3.85
CA PRO A 66 -12.09 -24.61 3.35
C PRO A 66 -10.72 -24.32 2.71
N ALA A 67 -10.69 -23.41 1.73
CA ALA A 67 -9.47 -23.04 1.02
C ALA A 67 -8.46 -22.40 1.97
N ARG A 68 -7.18 -22.71 1.77
CA ARG A 68 -6.06 -22.18 2.54
C ARG A 68 -5.11 -21.42 1.63
N PHE A 69 -4.68 -20.25 2.08
CA PHE A 69 -3.71 -19.41 1.39
C PHE A 69 -2.39 -19.47 2.15
N ASP A 70 -1.29 -19.46 1.41
CA ASP A 70 0.04 -19.31 2.00
C ASP A 70 0.17 -17.91 2.64
N ALA A 71 0.54 -17.85 3.93
CA ALA A 71 0.57 -16.57 4.64
C ALA A 71 1.65 -15.64 4.09
N ASP A 72 2.83 -16.16 3.76
CA ASP A 72 3.95 -15.34 3.28
C ASP A 72 3.61 -14.73 1.91
N ALA A 73 2.98 -15.51 1.03
CA ALA A 73 2.52 -15.00 -0.26
C ALA A 73 1.43 -13.92 -0.12
N ILE A 74 0.53 -14.05 0.87
CA ILE A 74 -0.52 -13.06 1.15
C ILE A 74 0.08 -11.78 1.73
N ASP A 75 0.99 -11.91 2.70
CA ASP A 75 1.63 -10.77 3.36
C ASP A 75 2.48 -9.99 2.33
N ASP A 76 3.27 -10.68 1.49
CA ASP A 76 4.03 -10.05 0.40
C ASP A 76 3.13 -9.37 -0.63
N TRP A 77 2.02 -10.01 -1.01
CA TRP A 77 1.04 -9.41 -1.92
C TRP A 77 0.41 -8.13 -1.35
N LEU A 78 0.05 -8.13 -0.07
CA LEU A 78 -0.55 -6.97 0.59
C LEU A 78 0.45 -5.81 0.73
N ASP A 79 1.71 -6.12 1.06
CA ASP A 79 2.80 -5.14 1.17
C ASP A 79 3.08 -4.43 -0.16
N HIS A 80 2.89 -5.12 -1.28
CA HIS A 80 3.08 -4.58 -2.62
C HIS A 80 1.77 -4.16 -3.31
N HIS A 81 0.65 -4.16 -2.59
CA HIS A 81 -0.65 -3.88 -3.20
C HIS A 81 -0.75 -2.43 -3.71
N PRO A 82 -1.24 -2.17 -4.95
CA PRO A 82 -1.34 -0.83 -5.51
C PRO A 82 -2.14 0.16 -4.64
N LEU A 83 -3.23 -0.31 -4.03
CA LEU A 83 -4.03 0.51 -3.10
C LEU A 83 -3.28 0.91 -1.84
N LEU A 84 -2.36 0.08 -1.33
CA LEU A 84 -1.53 0.44 -0.19
C LEU A 84 -0.59 1.58 -0.57
N THR A 85 0.01 1.51 -1.76
CA THR A 85 0.85 2.60 -2.30
C THR A 85 0.05 3.91 -2.43
N HIS A 86 -1.18 3.86 -2.95
CA HIS A 86 -2.05 5.03 -3.01
C HIS A 86 -2.40 5.58 -1.62
N ARG A 87 -2.74 4.72 -0.67
CA ARG A 87 -3.07 5.13 0.70
C ARG A 87 -1.88 5.75 1.42
N ILE A 88 -0.69 5.16 1.29
CA ILE A 88 0.55 5.70 1.83
C ILE A 88 0.80 7.08 1.24
N ARG A 89 0.71 7.23 -0.09
CA ARG A 89 0.87 8.51 -0.78
C ARG A 89 -0.10 9.56 -0.26
N ASP A 90 -1.37 9.23 -0.15
CA ASP A 90 -2.42 10.15 0.31
C ASP A 90 -2.22 10.53 1.79
N GLN A 91 -1.76 9.58 2.61
CA GLN A 91 -1.34 9.87 3.99
C GLN A 91 -0.16 10.84 4.03
N ARG A 92 0.88 10.64 3.19
CA ARG A 92 2.03 11.56 3.13
C ARG A 92 1.64 12.96 2.68
N LEU A 93 0.65 13.10 1.81
CA LEU A 93 0.10 14.40 1.42
C LEU A 93 -0.63 15.06 2.59
N ARG A 94 -1.39 14.31 3.40
CA ARG A 94 -2.00 14.84 4.64
C ARG A 94 -0.96 15.27 5.67
N ASP A 95 0.05 14.43 5.91
CA ASP A 95 1.16 14.75 6.82
C ASP A 95 1.83 16.07 6.40
N LEU A 96 2.00 16.27 5.08
CA LEU A 96 2.53 17.51 4.52
C LEU A 96 1.60 18.71 4.76
N THR A 97 0.30 18.58 4.50
CA THR A 97 -0.68 19.63 4.80
C THR A 97 -0.63 20.03 6.27
N THR A 98 -0.57 19.06 7.19
CA THR A 98 -0.47 19.30 8.64
C THR A 98 0.84 20.00 9.01
N ALA A 99 1.99 19.58 8.47
CA ALA A 99 3.27 20.22 8.75
C ALA A 99 3.27 21.71 8.36
N VAL A 100 2.68 22.03 7.21
CA VAL A 100 2.52 23.42 6.78
C VAL A 100 1.53 24.17 7.68
N GLY A 101 0.38 23.57 8.01
CA GLY A 101 -0.65 24.20 8.85
C GLY A 101 -0.16 24.50 10.27
N HIS A 102 0.79 23.71 10.80
CA HIS A 102 1.45 23.98 12.07
C HIS A 102 2.63 24.97 11.96
N GLY A 103 3.01 25.38 10.76
CA GLY A 103 4.17 26.25 10.53
C GLY A 103 5.52 25.59 10.82
N ASP A 104 5.59 24.25 10.82
CA ASP A 104 6.83 23.52 11.12
C ASP A 104 7.76 23.51 9.91
N THR A 105 8.54 24.59 9.76
CA THR A 105 9.48 24.81 8.66
C THR A 105 10.55 23.72 8.54
N ASN A 106 10.87 23.01 9.62
CA ASN A 106 11.83 21.90 9.60
C ASN A 106 11.19 20.58 9.17
N ALA A 107 9.91 20.35 9.49
CA ALA A 107 9.20 19.14 9.07
C ALA A 107 8.74 19.15 7.61
N ILE A 108 8.50 20.34 7.02
CA ILE A 108 8.02 20.46 5.63
C ILE A 108 8.98 19.79 4.62
N PRO A 109 10.30 20.05 4.61
CA PRO A 109 11.25 19.36 3.73
C PRO A 109 11.15 17.83 3.81
N HIS A 110 11.08 17.27 5.02
CA HIS A 110 10.98 15.83 5.25
C HIS A 110 9.63 15.28 4.79
N ALA A 111 8.53 16.01 5.00
CA ALA A 111 7.21 15.62 4.54
C ALA A 111 7.11 15.64 3.00
N VAL A 112 7.71 16.63 2.33
CA VAL A 112 7.83 16.65 0.85
C VAL A 112 8.63 15.45 0.36
N ALA A 113 9.76 15.14 0.99
CA ALA A 113 10.59 13.98 0.64
C ALA A 113 9.82 12.66 0.76
N ARG A 114 9.11 12.46 1.88
CA ARG A 114 8.27 11.27 2.10
C ARG A 114 7.14 11.16 1.09
N ALA A 115 6.46 12.26 0.74
CA ALA A 115 5.40 12.26 -0.27
C ALA A 115 5.95 11.91 -1.66
N ARG A 116 7.11 12.44 -2.04
CA ARG A 116 7.78 12.09 -3.31
C ARG A 116 8.20 10.62 -3.36
N LYS A 117 8.79 10.08 -2.29
CA LYS A 117 9.16 8.66 -2.19
C LYS A 117 7.94 7.74 -2.29
N ALA A 118 6.78 8.19 -1.80
CA ALA A 118 5.49 7.50 -1.97
C ALA A 118 4.84 7.71 -3.35
N GLY A 119 5.52 8.34 -4.31
CA GLY A 119 5.04 8.52 -5.68
C GLY A 119 4.11 9.71 -5.90
N ALA A 120 4.03 10.67 -4.96
CA ALA A 120 3.24 11.89 -5.18
C ALA A 120 3.84 12.77 -6.29
N SER A 121 2.99 13.29 -7.17
CA SER A 121 3.40 14.25 -8.20
C SER A 121 3.65 15.63 -7.58
N TRP A 122 4.46 16.46 -8.25
CA TRP A 122 4.65 17.86 -7.84
C TRP A 122 3.35 18.68 -7.80
N SER A 123 2.37 18.30 -8.63
CA SER A 123 1.04 18.91 -8.59
C SER A 123 0.35 18.60 -7.27
N ALA A 124 0.30 17.32 -6.88
CA ALA A 124 -0.34 16.88 -5.64
C ALA A 124 0.36 17.47 -4.41
N ILE A 125 1.69 17.53 -4.42
CA ILE A 125 2.49 18.19 -3.38
C ILE A 125 2.12 19.67 -3.29
N THR A 126 2.10 20.40 -4.40
CA THR A 126 1.71 21.83 -4.41
C THR A 126 0.30 22.03 -3.83
N THR A 127 -0.65 21.19 -4.23
CA THR A 127 -2.02 21.25 -3.69
C THR A 127 -2.04 21.02 -2.18
N ALA A 128 -1.30 20.03 -1.66
CA ALA A 128 -1.23 19.75 -0.23
C ALA A 128 -0.58 20.90 0.57
N LEU A 129 0.46 21.51 0.01
CA LEU A 129 1.14 22.68 0.57
C LEU A 129 0.21 23.91 0.65
N GLN A 130 -0.51 24.19 -0.44
CA GLN A 130 -1.49 25.28 -0.50
C GLN A 130 -2.65 25.04 0.46
N ALA A 131 -3.14 23.80 0.56
CA ALA A 131 -4.18 23.42 1.52
C ALA A 131 -3.73 23.63 2.98
N GLY A 132 -2.43 23.52 3.26
CA GLY A 132 -1.85 23.80 4.56
C GLY A 132 -1.59 25.30 4.82
N GLY A 133 -1.87 26.17 3.85
CA GLY A 133 -1.70 27.62 3.98
C GLY A 133 -0.41 28.17 3.37
N TRP A 134 0.34 27.41 2.56
CA TRP A 134 1.51 27.95 1.87
C TRP A 134 1.09 28.91 0.74
N PRO A 135 1.48 30.19 0.77
CA PRO A 135 1.13 31.18 -0.25
C PRO A 135 1.77 31.02 -1.63
N HIS A 136 2.66 30.05 -1.87
CA HIS A 136 3.43 30.00 -3.13
C HIS A 136 2.94 28.91 -4.09
N GLY A 137 3.14 29.17 -5.39
CA GLY A 137 2.78 28.26 -6.47
C GLY A 137 3.82 27.16 -6.70
N ARG A 138 3.48 26.25 -7.63
CA ARG A 138 4.25 25.04 -7.96
C ARG A 138 5.73 25.28 -8.28
N THR A 139 6.04 26.32 -9.06
CA THR A 139 7.43 26.63 -9.46
C THR A 139 8.32 26.91 -8.25
N TRP A 140 7.76 27.58 -7.23
CA TRP A 140 8.44 27.85 -5.97
C TRP A 140 8.63 26.56 -5.16
N ALA A 141 7.59 25.73 -5.03
CA ALA A 141 7.68 24.45 -4.33
C ALA A 141 8.74 23.53 -4.94
N TYR A 142 8.74 23.39 -6.27
CA TYR A 142 9.76 22.62 -6.98
C TYR A 142 11.16 23.18 -6.75
N ARG A 143 11.34 24.50 -6.91
CA ARG A 143 12.65 25.13 -6.76
C ARG A 143 13.26 24.95 -5.37
N ILE A 144 12.45 25.04 -4.32
CA ILE A 144 12.93 24.92 -2.93
C ILE A 144 13.20 23.46 -2.55
N TYR A 145 12.32 22.53 -2.93
CA TYR A 145 12.34 21.17 -2.39
C TYR A 145 12.75 20.08 -3.38
N LYS A 146 13.17 20.42 -4.59
CA LYS A 146 13.69 19.42 -5.54
C LYS A 146 14.94 18.70 -5.00
N ASP A 147 15.75 19.38 -4.17
CA ASP A 147 17.04 18.88 -3.70
C ASP A 147 16.94 18.16 -2.34
N THR A 148 15.77 18.13 -1.69
CA THR A 148 15.55 17.44 -0.41
C THR A 148 15.33 15.93 -0.56
N GLN A 149 15.67 15.38 -1.72
CA GLN A 149 15.48 13.97 -2.09
C GLN A 149 16.73 13.09 -1.84
N ALA A 150 17.79 13.65 -1.26
CA ALA A 150 19.05 12.95 -0.97
C ALA A 150 18.94 12.04 0.27
#